data_AF-A0A9X1MSD5-F1
#
_entry.id   AF-A0A9X1MSD5-F1
#
_cell.length_a   1.000
_cell.length_b   1.000
_cell.length_c   1.000
_cell.angle_alpha   90.00
_cell.angle_beta   90.00
_cell.angle_gamma   90.00
#
_symmetry.space_group_name_H-M   'P 1'
#
loop_
_entity.id
_entity.type
_entity.pdbx_description
1 polymer ?
#
loop_
_entity_poly.entity_id
_entity_poly.type
_entity_poly.pdbx_seq_one_letter_code
_entity_poly.pdbx_strand_id
1 'polypeptide(L)'
;MTTDEKFAAESPAPTPPRPSLMRFSLFTLMSATAVFAVWMAFFLTARETKRMELMLPSLRNLARELRVDVPSWYAAVRHQELSDDDFRWRVYLPPDHKYQLCLASRNFMTYMHPGEEKPAPSLVAPSAPGEHEVTLNYYKVEEEWIIQVSVDDQIVMQESQPADWNLGLGSSGGSKIDTNRQFSIEEPLELFDRVFSVPLPDQPNSSSTQRSETGLRLWVETLER
;
A
#
# COMPACT_ATOMS: atom_id res chain seq x y z
N MET A 1 66.01 85.98 -52.85
CA MET A 1 67.05 85.18 -52.17
C MET A 1 66.60 85.06 -50.73
N THR A 2 66.36 83.92 -50.11
CA THR A 2 66.42 82.48 -50.46
C THR A 2 65.73 81.79 -49.27
N THR A 3 65.16 80.62 -49.52
CA THR A 3 64.45 79.70 -48.61
C THR A 3 65.27 79.22 -47.40
N ASP A 4 64.58 78.83 -46.31
CA ASP A 4 64.67 77.51 -45.61
C ASP A 4 64.00 77.61 -44.23
N GLU A 5 62.83 76.99 -44.03
CA GLU A 5 62.57 75.58 -43.63
C GLU A 5 62.75 75.28 -42.13
N LYS A 6 61.59 74.94 -41.53
CA LYS A 6 61.33 73.88 -40.53
C LYS A 6 62.05 73.93 -39.17
N PHE A 7 61.25 73.96 -38.10
CA PHE A 7 61.18 72.81 -37.19
C PHE A 7 59.77 72.70 -36.61
N ALA A 8 59.11 71.59 -36.91
CA ALA A 8 57.85 71.17 -36.35
C ALA A 8 58.08 70.75 -34.88
N ALA A 9 57.35 71.36 -33.95
CA ALA A 9 57.22 70.84 -32.60
C ALA A 9 55.90 70.06 -32.52
N GLU A 10 56.07 68.76 -32.45
CA GLU A 10 55.11 67.69 -32.31
C GLU A 10 54.13 67.93 -31.17
N SER A 11 52.83 67.89 -31.48
CA SER A 11 51.74 67.95 -30.50
C SER A 11 51.67 66.62 -29.75
N PRO A 12 51.76 66.57 -28.40
CA PRO A 12 51.64 65.31 -27.69
C PRO A 12 50.21 64.78 -27.81
N ALA A 13 50.08 63.60 -28.42
CA ALA A 13 48.82 62.89 -28.53
C ALA A 13 48.20 62.62 -27.14
N PRO A 14 46.86 62.71 -26.99
CA PRO A 14 46.20 62.39 -25.73
C PRO A 14 46.30 60.89 -25.44
N THR A 15 46.84 60.54 -24.28
CA THR A 15 46.80 59.18 -23.71
C THR A 15 45.37 58.65 -23.67
N PRO A 16 45.12 57.38 -24.04
CA PRO A 16 43.77 56.81 -24.01
C PRO A 16 43.28 56.68 -22.55
N PRO A 17 41.99 56.94 -22.28
CA PRO A 17 41.42 56.72 -20.95
C PRO A 17 41.46 55.24 -20.60
N ARG A 18 42.03 54.91 -19.44
CA ARG A 18 41.98 53.55 -18.87
C ARG A 18 40.51 53.15 -18.66
N PRO A 19 40.13 51.90 -18.97
CA PRO A 19 38.76 51.45 -18.73
C PRO A 19 38.47 51.47 -17.23
N SER A 20 37.44 52.23 -16.86
CA SER A 20 36.90 52.32 -15.52
C SER A 20 36.40 50.93 -15.10
N LEU A 21 37.05 50.32 -14.10
CA LEU A 21 36.53 49.15 -13.40
C LEU A 21 35.12 49.50 -12.88
N MET A 22 34.13 48.73 -13.31
CA MET A 22 32.71 48.89 -12.96
C MET A 22 32.56 49.21 -11.47
N ARG A 23 32.20 50.46 -11.16
CA ARG A 23 31.85 50.88 -9.80
C ARG A 23 30.42 50.41 -9.51
N PHE A 24 30.26 49.15 -9.19
CA PHE A 24 29.00 48.67 -8.64
C PHE A 24 28.79 49.31 -7.27
N SER A 25 27.69 50.04 -7.11
CA SER A 25 27.29 50.56 -5.80
C SER A 25 27.05 49.37 -4.87
N LEU A 26 27.50 49.47 -3.61
CA LEU A 26 27.30 48.45 -2.59
C LEU A 26 25.82 48.05 -2.48
N PHE A 27 24.92 49.02 -2.69
CA PHE A 27 23.47 48.81 -2.70
C PHE A 27 23.02 47.89 -3.85
N THR A 28 23.63 48.01 -5.03
CA THR A 28 23.35 47.15 -6.18
C THR A 28 23.81 45.72 -5.91
N LEU A 29 24.95 45.56 -5.25
CA LEU A 29 25.49 44.24 -4.87
C LEU A 29 24.61 43.57 -3.80
N MET A 30 24.19 44.33 -2.78
CA MET A 30 23.27 43.83 -1.75
C MET A 30 21.90 43.47 -2.34
N SER A 31 21.36 44.29 -3.24
CA SER A 31 20.08 44.00 -3.90
C SER A 31 20.14 42.75 -4.77
N ALA A 32 21.22 42.60 -5.55
CA ALA A 32 21.43 41.40 -6.37
C ALA A 32 21.58 40.15 -5.51
N THR A 33 22.26 40.24 -4.38
CA THR A 33 22.43 39.11 -3.45
C THR A 33 21.11 38.75 -2.78
N ALA A 34 20.29 39.74 -2.40
CA ALA A 34 18.96 39.52 -1.84
C ALA A 34 18.03 38.83 -2.85
N VAL A 35 17.99 39.32 -4.10
CA VAL A 35 17.20 38.69 -5.17
C VAL A 35 17.66 37.25 -5.42
N PHE A 36 18.97 37.03 -5.46
CA PHE A 36 19.53 35.69 -5.64
C PHE A 36 19.19 34.76 -4.47
N ALA A 37 19.25 35.26 -3.24
CA ALA A 37 18.88 34.49 -2.05
C ALA A 37 17.39 34.11 -2.05
N VAL A 38 16.50 35.05 -2.39
CA VAL A 38 15.06 34.79 -2.52
C VAL A 38 14.78 33.77 -3.63
N TRP A 39 15.44 33.93 -4.79
CA TRP A 39 15.30 32.99 -5.91
C TRP A 39 15.78 31.58 -5.54
N MET A 40 16.94 31.48 -4.87
CA MET A 40 17.48 30.21 -4.40
C MET A 40 16.55 29.55 -3.38
N ALA A 41 16.02 30.32 -2.42
CA ALA A 41 15.07 29.83 -1.43
C ALA A 41 13.79 29.31 -2.10
N PHE A 42 13.27 30.03 -3.09
CA PHE A 42 12.10 29.59 -3.88
C PHE A 42 12.39 28.27 -4.61
N PHE A 43 13.55 28.15 -5.27
CA PHE A 43 13.92 26.94 -6.00
C PHE A 43 14.14 25.73 -5.08
N LEU A 44 14.76 25.94 -3.93
CA LEU A 44 14.94 24.89 -2.92
C LEU A 44 13.57 24.42 -2.39
N THR A 45 12.70 25.36 -2.02
CA THR A 45 11.35 25.05 -1.54
C THR A 45 10.54 24.28 -2.59
N ALA A 46 10.55 24.72 -3.85
CA ALA A 46 9.83 24.06 -4.93
C ALA A 46 10.36 22.64 -5.21
N ARG A 47 11.68 22.42 -5.07
CA ARG A 47 12.28 21.07 -5.17
C ARG A 47 11.84 20.18 -4.01
N GLU A 48 11.79 20.72 -2.80
CA GLU A 48 11.40 20.00 -1.60
C GLU A 48 9.91 19.58 -1.66
N THR A 49 9.03 20.48 -2.10
CA THR A 49 7.61 20.17 -2.33
C THR A 49 7.42 19.02 -3.31
N LYS A 50 8.10 19.07 -4.47
CA LYS A 50 8.06 17.97 -5.46
C LYS A 50 8.60 16.66 -4.88
N ARG A 51 9.64 16.72 -4.05
CA ARG A 51 10.19 15.54 -3.39
C ARG A 51 9.19 14.94 -2.40
N MET A 52 8.49 15.77 -1.63
CA MET A 52 7.45 15.33 -0.70
C MET A 52 6.23 14.75 -1.43
N GLU A 53 5.81 15.34 -2.55
CA GLU A 53 4.75 14.81 -3.43
C GLU A 53 5.07 13.42 -3.97
N LEU A 54 6.34 13.16 -4.31
CA LEU A 54 6.79 11.83 -4.72
C LEU A 54 6.82 10.81 -3.57
N MET A 55 6.88 11.26 -2.32
CA MET A 55 6.81 10.38 -1.14
C MET A 55 5.39 10.12 -0.64
N LEU A 56 4.40 10.91 -1.07
CA LEU A 56 3.00 10.74 -0.66
C LEU A 56 2.42 9.36 -1.01
N PRO A 57 2.64 8.79 -2.21
CA PRO A 57 2.13 7.45 -2.53
C PRO A 57 2.78 6.34 -1.69
N SER A 58 4.08 6.45 -1.39
CA SER A 58 4.77 5.48 -0.54
C SER A 58 4.35 5.62 0.92
N LEU A 59 4.16 6.83 1.42
CA LEU A 59 3.61 7.09 2.75
C LEU A 59 2.15 6.65 2.88
N ARG A 60 1.33 6.80 1.83
CA ARG A 60 -0.06 6.30 1.80
C ARG A 60 -0.12 4.79 1.77
N ASN A 61 0.77 4.13 1.02
CA ASN A 61 0.92 2.68 1.08
C ASN A 61 1.43 2.21 2.44
N LEU A 62 2.25 3.02 3.14
CA LEU A 62 2.65 2.75 4.52
C LEU A 62 1.50 3.01 5.51
N ALA A 63 0.68 4.03 5.26
CA ALA A 63 -0.51 4.36 6.06
C ALA A 63 -1.68 3.41 5.79
N ARG A 64 -1.61 2.61 4.71
CA ARG A 64 -2.62 1.63 4.28
C ARG A 64 -4.04 2.21 4.27
N GLU A 65 -4.14 3.42 3.74
CA GLU A 65 -5.41 4.15 3.61
C GLU A 65 -6.34 3.41 2.63
N LEU A 66 -7.57 3.12 3.07
CA LEU A 66 -8.60 2.58 2.19
C LEU A 66 -9.02 3.69 1.21
N ARG A 67 -8.93 3.42 -0.08
CA ARG A 67 -9.35 4.35 -1.13
C ARG A 67 -10.37 3.70 -2.04
N VAL A 68 -11.54 4.34 -2.08
CA VAL A 68 -12.66 3.98 -2.95
C VAL A 68 -12.63 4.92 -4.16
N ASP A 69 -12.16 4.43 -5.31
CA ASP A 69 -12.20 5.20 -6.56
C ASP A 69 -13.55 5.04 -7.27
N VAL A 70 -14.16 3.85 -7.17
CA VAL A 70 -15.45 3.48 -7.76
C VAL A 70 -16.43 3.12 -6.63
N PRO A 71 -17.40 3.99 -6.30
CA PRO A 71 -18.30 3.77 -5.16
C PRO A 71 -19.21 2.53 -5.24
N SER A 72 -19.38 1.96 -6.43
CA SER A 72 -20.18 0.76 -6.68
C SER A 72 -19.36 -0.54 -6.58
N TRP A 73 -18.06 -0.45 -6.32
CA TRP A 73 -17.15 -1.60 -6.21
C TRP A 73 -16.75 -1.82 -4.75
N TYR A 74 -16.38 -3.05 -4.42
CA TYR A 74 -15.69 -3.31 -3.17
C TYR A 74 -14.35 -2.56 -3.17
N ALA A 75 -13.92 -2.10 -2.00
CA ALA A 75 -12.52 -1.75 -1.77
C ALA A 75 -12.01 -2.49 -0.54
N ALA A 76 -10.76 -2.94 -0.57
CA ALA A 76 -10.15 -3.58 0.58
C ALA A 76 -8.67 -3.23 0.68
N VAL A 77 -8.18 -3.12 1.91
CA VAL A 77 -6.76 -2.97 2.23
C VAL A 77 -6.45 -3.75 3.51
N ARG A 78 -5.34 -4.48 3.54
CA ARG A 78 -4.89 -5.21 4.74
C ARG A 78 -4.11 -4.28 5.63
N HIS A 79 -4.37 -4.27 6.94
CA HIS A 79 -3.58 -3.55 7.93
C HIS A 79 -2.25 -4.25 8.22
N GLN A 80 -1.27 -3.51 8.76
CA GLN A 80 0.02 -4.08 9.10
C GLN A 80 -0.12 -5.05 10.27
N GLU A 81 0.40 -6.27 10.08
CA GLU A 81 0.34 -7.33 11.08
C GLU A 81 1.25 -7.00 12.25
N LEU A 82 0.71 -7.09 13.46
CA LEU A 82 1.48 -7.02 14.70
C LEU A 82 2.04 -8.39 15.09
N SER A 83 1.47 -9.47 14.54
CA SER A 83 1.90 -10.87 14.71
C SER A 83 1.53 -11.71 13.48
N ASP A 84 2.20 -12.84 13.28
CA ASP A 84 2.04 -13.72 12.11
C ASP A 84 0.61 -14.33 11.96
N ASP A 85 -0.23 -14.23 13.00
CA ASP A 85 -1.59 -14.79 13.05
C ASP A 85 -2.69 -13.72 13.23
N ASP A 86 -2.35 -12.42 13.19
CA ASP A 86 -3.31 -11.31 13.27
C ASP A 86 -3.60 -10.75 11.86
N PHE A 87 -4.71 -11.19 11.26
CA PHE A 87 -5.10 -10.74 9.94
C PHE A 87 -6.23 -9.72 10.03
N ARG A 88 -5.93 -8.49 9.64
CA ARG A 88 -6.87 -7.37 9.71
C ARG A 88 -7.00 -6.67 8.36
N TRP A 89 -8.23 -6.38 7.97
CA TRP A 89 -8.56 -5.66 6.74
C TRP A 89 -9.50 -4.52 7.03
N ARG A 90 -9.32 -3.41 6.33
CA ARG A 90 -10.39 -2.44 6.15
C ARG A 90 -11.06 -2.70 4.83
N VAL A 91 -12.38 -2.81 4.84
CA VAL A 91 -13.19 -3.11 3.66
C VAL A 91 -14.25 -2.04 3.50
N TYR A 92 -14.57 -1.70 2.26
CA TYR A 92 -15.72 -0.88 1.88
C TYR A 92 -16.69 -1.74 1.09
N LEU A 93 -17.93 -1.76 1.57
CA LEU A 93 -19.06 -2.49 1.01
C LEU A 93 -20.10 -1.48 0.48
N PRO A 94 -20.36 -1.43 -0.84
CA PRO A 94 -21.30 -0.49 -1.44
C PRO A 94 -22.73 -0.50 -0.83
N PRO A 95 -23.40 0.64 -0.68
CA PRO A 95 -24.69 0.74 0.03
C PRO A 95 -25.89 0.07 -0.64
N ASP A 96 -25.82 -0.22 -1.94
CA ASP A 96 -26.98 -0.67 -2.73
C ASP A 96 -27.28 -2.17 -2.62
N HIS A 97 -26.47 -2.91 -1.86
CA HIS A 97 -26.53 -4.36 -1.75
C HIS A 97 -26.55 -4.86 -0.30
N LYS A 98 -26.91 -6.13 -0.14
CA LYS A 98 -26.80 -6.86 1.12
C LYS A 98 -25.63 -7.81 1.03
N TYR A 99 -24.91 -7.96 2.12
CA TYR A 99 -23.70 -8.76 2.15
C TYR A 99 -23.77 -9.81 3.25
N GLN A 100 -23.06 -10.90 3.03
CA GLN A 100 -22.72 -11.83 4.09
C GLN A 100 -21.21 -12.10 4.08
N LEU A 101 -20.67 -12.22 5.29
CA LEU A 101 -19.32 -12.65 5.56
C LEU A 101 -19.34 -14.16 5.77
N CYS A 102 -18.54 -14.86 4.99
CA CYS A 102 -18.49 -16.32 4.95
C CYS A 102 -17.14 -16.80 5.45
N LEU A 103 -17.16 -17.79 6.35
CA LEU A 103 -15.98 -18.49 6.85
C LEU A 103 -16.09 -19.97 6.46
N ALA A 104 -14.99 -20.54 5.98
CA ALA A 104 -14.84 -21.99 5.82
C ALA A 104 -13.52 -22.46 6.43
N SER A 105 -13.56 -23.57 7.14
CA SER A 105 -12.41 -24.19 7.82
C SER A 105 -12.10 -25.62 7.38
N ARG A 106 -12.97 -26.23 6.56
CA ARG A 106 -12.86 -27.60 6.07
C ARG A 106 -13.18 -27.69 4.59
N ASN A 107 -12.93 -28.87 4.02
CA ASN A 107 -13.17 -29.21 2.61
C ASN A 107 -12.34 -28.36 1.63
N PHE A 108 -11.10 -28.07 2.02
CA PHE A 108 -10.16 -27.43 1.11
C PHE A 108 -9.64 -28.44 0.08
N MET A 109 -9.60 -28.07 -1.19
CA MET A 109 -8.74 -28.72 -2.17
C MET A 109 -7.71 -27.69 -2.63
N THR A 110 -6.42 -28.00 -2.45
CA THR A 110 -5.30 -27.11 -2.80
C THR A 110 -5.27 -26.73 -4.28
N TYR A 111 -5.93 -27.51 -5.13
CA TYR A 111 -6.01 -27.27 -6.57
C TYR A 111 -7.41 -26.86 -7.00
N MET A 112 -7.96 -25.80 -6.40
CA MET A 112 -9.13 -25.12 -6.97
C MET A 112 -8.78 -24.70 -8.39
N HIS A 113 -9.24 -25.45 -9.38
CA HIS A 113 -9.14 -25.05 -10.78
C HIS A 113 -9.99 -23.79 -10.98
N PRO A 114 -9.64 -22.89 -11.92
CA PRO A 114 -10.52 -21.78 -12.27
C PRO A 114 -11.90 -22.33 -12.66
N GLY A 115 -12.93 -22.07 -11.84
CA GLY A 115 -14.30 -22.57 -12.04
C GLY A 115 -14.75 -23.69 -11.09
N GLU A 116 -13.92 -24.17 -10.17
CA GLU A 116 -14.38 -25.06 -9.08
C GLU A 116 -15.13 -24.29 -7.99
N GLU A 117 -16.19 -24.93 -7.49
CA GLU A 117 -17.13 -24.36 -6.52
C GLU A 117 -16.43 -24.09 -5.19
N LYS A 118 -16.65 -22.89 -4.62
CA LYS A 118 -16.06 -22.50 -3.33
C LYS A 118 -16.45 -23.52 -2.26
N PRO A 119 -15.57 -23.80 -1.26
CA PRO A 119 -15.97 -24.64 -0.16
C PRO A 119 -17.21 -24.03 0.49
N ALA A 120 -18.19 -24.87 0.82
CA ALA A 120 -19.38 -24.42 1.51
C ALA A 120 -18.97 -23.73 2.83
N PRO A 121 -19.55 -22.57 3.16
CA PRO A 121 -19.23 -21.88 4.40
C PRO A 121 -19.62 -22.74 5.60
N SER A 122 -18.72 -22.85 6.59
CA SER A 122 -19.01 -23.43 7.89
C SER A 122 -19.79 -22.46 8.77
N LEU A 123 -19.49 -21.17 8.65
CA LEU A 123 -20.21 -20.08 9.31
C LEU A 123 -20.50 -18.95 8.31
N VAL A 124 -21.63 -18.28 8.54
CA VAL A 124 -22.07 -17.11 7.80
C VAL A 124 -22.63 -16.08 8.78
N ALA A 125 -22.28 -14.81 8.56
CA ALA A 125 -22.80 -13.69 9.32
C ALA A 125 -23.23 -12.55 8.37
N PRO A 126 -24.35 -11.86 8.65
CA PRO A 126 -24.74 -10.70 7.86
C PRO A 126 -23.69 -9.59 8.02
N SER A 127 -23.40 -8.88 6.93
CA SER A 127 -22.54 -7.70 6.95
C SER A 127 -23.32 -6.48 6.47
N ALA A 128 -23.23 -5.40 7.23
CA ALA A 128 -23.79 -4.12 6.83
C ALA A 128 -22.99 -3.53 5.65
N PRO A 129 -23.60 -2.66 4.83
CA PRO A 129 -22.84 -1.82 3.92
C PRO A 129 -22.08 -0.71 4.67
N GLY A 130 -21.03 -0.20 4.03
CA GLY A 130 -20.18 0.86 4.57
C GLY A 130 -18.72 0.43 4.72
N GLU A 131 -17.96 1.23 5.44
CA GLU A 131 -16.58 0.89 5.81
C GLU A 131 -16.57 0.07 7.10
N HIS A 132 -15.84 -1.05 7.08
CA HIS A 132 -15.72 -1.96 8.21
C HIS A 132 -14.27 -2.40 8.40
N GLU A 133 -13.90 -2.66 9.65
CA GLU A 133 -12.68 -3.37 9.98
C GLU A 133 -12.98 -4.85 10.24
N VAL A 134 -12.47 -5.73 9.39
CA VAL A 134 -12.62 -7.19 9.51
C VAL A 134 -11.34 -7.77 10.05
N THR A 135 -11.42 -8.55 11.12
CA THR A 135 -10.26 -9.25 11.70
C THR A 135 -10.53 -10.75 11.72
N LEU A 136 -9.52 -11.54 11.37
CA LEU A 136 -9.47 -12.99 11.49
C LEU A 136 -8.33 -13.35 12.44
N ASN A 137 -8.68 -14.02 13.53
CA ASN A 137 -7.74 -14.59 14.47
C ASN A 137 -7.98 -16.10 14.55
N TYR A 138 -6.91 -16.88 14.66
CA TYR A 138 -7.02 -18.26 15.11
C TYR A 138 -5.88 -18.60 16.04
N TYR A 139 -6.18 -19.31 17.12
CA TYR A 139 -5.21 -19.63 18.15
C TYR A 139 -5.56 -20.96 18.82
N LYS A 140 -4.56 -21.61 19.40
CA LYS A 140 -4.74 -22.88 20.09
C LYS A 140 -5.05 -22.65 21.56
N VAL A 141 -6.13 -23.26 22.06
CA VAL A 141 -6.49 -23.33 23.48
C VAL A 141 -6.57 -24.81 23.85
N GLU A 142 -5.71 -25.25 24.77
CA GLU A 142 -5.61 -26.67 25.15
C GLU A 142 -5.38 -27.58 23.93
N GLU A 143 -6.37 -28.40 23.56
CA GLU A 143 -6.34 -29.33 22.42
C GLU A 143 -7.26 -28.90 21.27
N GLU A 144 -7.72 -27.65 21.25
CA GLU A 144 -8.58 -27.12 20.19
C GLU A 144 -7.99 -25.86 19.56
N TRP A 145 -8.26 -25.68 18.28
CA TRP A 145 -8.03 -24.45 17.56
C TRP A 145 -9.31 -23.62 17.59
N ILE A 146 -9.23 -22.41 18.10
CA ILE A 146 -10.33 -21.45 18.09
C ILE A 146 -10.12 -20.53 16.90
N ILE A 147 -11.14 -20.40 16.05
CA ILE A 147 -11.18 -19.47 14.92
C ILE A 147 -12.20 -18.39 15.25
N GLN A 148 -11.81 -17.13 15.17
CA GLN A 148 -12.64 -15.98 15.47
C GLN A 148 -12.58 -14.97 14.33
N VAL A 149 -13.75 -14.51 13.90
CA VAL A 149 -13.89 -13.40 12.96
C VAL A 149 -14.65 -12.28 13.64
N SER A 150 -14.09 -11.09 13.61
CA SER A 150 -14.73 -9.88 14.12
C SER A 150 -14.92 -8.83 13.05
N VAL A 151 -15.99 -8.06 13.16
CA VAL A 151 -16.28 -6.86 12.36
C VAL A 151 -16.42 -5.71 13.33
N ASP A 152 -15.65 -4.64 13.13
CA ASP A 152 -15.62 -3.45 13.99
C ASP A 152 -15.43 -3.80 15.48
N ASP A 153 -14.42 -4.65 15.74
CA ASP A 153 -14.07 -5.20 17.06
C ASP A 153 -15.15 -6.07 17.73
N GLN A 154 -16.23 -6.42 17.03
CA GLN A 154 -17.27 -7.33 17.53
C GLN A 154 -17.13 -8.70 16.90
N ILE A 155 -17.04 -9.76 17.72
CA ILE A 155 -16.98 -11.14 17.23
C ILE A 155 -18.34 -11.51 16.60
N VAL A 156 -18.33 -11.75 15.29
CA VAL A 156 -19.53 -12.11 14.52
C VAL A 156 -19.59 -13.61 14.20
N MET A 157 -18.44 -14.28 14.15
CA MET A 157 -18.34 -15.72 13.94
C MET A 157 -17.24 -16.31 14.83
N GLN A 158 -17.52 -17.47 15.40
CA GLN A 158 -16.55 -18.25 16.17
C GLN A 158 -16.85 -19.73 16.04
N GLU A 159 -15.83 -20.53 15.78
CA GLU A 159 -15.90 -21.99 15.80
C GLU A 159 -14.62 -22.59 16.41
N SER A 160 -14.75 -23.81 16.95
CA SER A 160 -13.61 -24.61 17.36
C SER A 160 -13.34 -25.73 16.36
N GLN A 161 -12.06 -26.04 16.19
CA GLN A 161 -11.56 -27.15 15.39
C GLN A 161 -10.68 -28.05 16.26
N PRO A 162 -10.64 -29.36 15.98
CA PRO A 162 -9.81 -30.30 16.72
C PRO A 162 -8.30 -30.02 16.55
N ALA A 163 -7.47 -30.54 17.46
CA ALA A 163 -6.01 -30.35 17.45
C ALA A 163 -5.34 -30.69 16.11
N ASP A 164 -5.85 -31.69 15.40
CA ASP A 164 -5.30 -32.19 14.13
C ASP A 164 -5.67 -31.33 12.91
N TRP A 165 -6.55 -30.34 13.09
CA TRP A 165 -6.92 -29.40 12.02
C TRP A 165 -5.74 -28.55 11.53
N ASN A 166 -4.85 -28.15 12.43
CA ASN A 166 -3.59 -27.50 12.08
C ASN A 166 -2.46 -28.11 12.91
N LEU A 167 -1.63 -28.91 12.25
CA LEU A 167 -0.50 -29.63 12.86
C LEU A 167 0.76 -28.77 13.02
N GLY A 168 0.74 -27.50 12.58
CA GLY A 168 1.92 -26.63 12.63
C GLY A 168 3.04 -27.02 11.67
N LEU A 169 2.74 -27.82 10.64
CA LEU A 169 3.71 -28.34 9.66
C LEU A 169 3.93 -27.40 8.46
N GLY A 170 3.51 -26.14 8.60
CA GLY A 170 3.48 -25.14 7.53
C GLY A 170 2.10 -24.97 6.89
N SER A 171 2.02 -24.02 5.97
CA SER A 171 0.81 -23.70 5.21
C SER A 171 1.14 -23.05 3.88
N SER A 172 0.19 -23.06 2.95
CA SER A 172 0.24 -22.29 1.70
C SER A 172 -0.90 -21.27 1.66
N GLY A 173 -0.67 -20.13 1.02
CA GLY A 173 -1.65 -19.04 0.96
C GLY A 173 -1.56 -18.06 2.13
N GLY A 174 -2.66 -17.35 2.40
CA GLY A 174 -2.74 -16.26 3.37
C GLY A 174 -3.72 -15.20 2.89
N SER A 175 -3.44 -13.94 3.21
CA SER A 175 -4.29 -12.86 2.70
C SER A 175 -4.19 -12.74 1.18
N LYS A 176 -5.32 -12.49 0.53
CA LYS A 176 -5.40 -12.16 -0.90
C LYS A 176 -5.30 -10.66 -1.17
N ILE A 177 -5.31 -9.86 -0.11
CA ILE A 177 -5.29 -8.40 -0.16
C ILE A 177 -4.03 -7.92 0.57
N ASP A 178 -3.12 -7.24 -0.12
CA ASP A 178 -1.91 -6.68 0.51
C ASP A 178 -1.92 -5.15 0.49
N THR A 179 -2.32 -4.56 -0.62
CA THR A 179 -2.44 -3.11 -0.82
C THR A 179 -3.89 -2.75 -1.11
N ASN A 180 -4.21 -1.45 -1.10
CA ASN A 180 -5.52 -0.98 -1.51
C ASN A 180 -5.87 -1.50 -2.91
N ARG A 181 -6.97 -2.25 -3.01
CA ARG A 181 -7.50 -2.82 -4.26
C ARG A 181 -9.01 -2.66 -4.29
N GLN A 182 -9.56 -2.60 -5.49
CA GLN A 182 -11.00 -2.57 -5.72
C GLN A 182 -11.43 -3.74 -6.58
N PHE A 183 -12.63 -4.24 -6.33
CA PHE A 183 -13.16 -5.45 -6.94
C PHE A 183 -14.60 -5.22 -7.38
N SER A 184 -14.98 -5.80 -8.51
CA SER A 184 -16.38 -5.84 -8.92
C SER A 184 -17.22 -6.57 -7.88
N ILE A 185 -18.46 -6.14 -7.70
CA ILE A 185 -19.45 -6.81 -6.83
C ILE A 185 -20.00 -8.11 -7.41
N GLU A 186 -19.69 -8.40 -8.68
CA GLU A 186 -20.07 -9.62 -9.38
C GLU A 186 -19.33 -10.86 -8.87
N GLU A 187 -18.14 -10.65 -8.28
CA GLU A 187 -17.33 -11.71 -7.69
C GLU A 187 -17.24 -11.51 -6.17
N PRO A 188 -17.22 -12.57 -5.35
CA PRO A 188 -17.03 -12.41 -3.93
C PRO A 188 -15.65 -11.81 -3.61
N LEU A 189 -15.61 -10.90 -2.63
CA LEU A 189 -14.39 -10.32 -2.12
C LEU A 189 -13.66 -11.32 -1.21
N GLU A 190 -12.64 -11.99 -1.73
CA GLU A 190 -11.80 -12.90 -0.96
C GLU A 190 -10.76 -12.13 -0.16
N LEU A 191 -10.81 -12.25 1.17
CA LEU A 191 -9.88 -11.57 2.09
C LEU A 191 -8.70 -12.48 2.45
N PHE A 192 -9.01 -13.76 2.70
CA PHE A 192 -8.06 -14.73 3.21
C PHE A 192 -8.34 -16.13 2.64
N ASP A 193 -7.28 -16.85 2.32
CA ASP A 193 -7.35 -18.24 1.88
C ASP A 193 -6.00 -18.92 2.12
N ARG A 194 -5.99 -19.83 3.09
CA ARG A 194 -4.82 -20.56 3.59
C ARG A 194 -5.16 -22.04 3.71
N VAL A 195 -4.26 -22.90 3.29
CA VAL A 195 -4.37 -24.36 3.45
C VAL A 195 -3.22 -24.86 4.30
N PHE A 196 -3.50 -25.65 5.33
CA PHE A 196 -2.47 -26.20 6.23
C PHE A 196 -1.82 -27.44 5.63
N SER A 197 -0.53 -27.63 5.87
CA SER A 197 0.19 -28.80 5.39
C SER A 197 -0.13 -30.03 6.23
N VAL A 198 -0.37 -31.16 5.57
CA VAL A 198 -0.53 -32.47 6.21
C VAL A 198 0.67 -33.38 5.90
N PRO A 199 1.00 -34.35 6.77
CA PRO A 199 2.07 -35.31 6.50
C PRO A 199 1.80 -36.11 5.21
N LEU A 200 2.86 -36.37 4.44
CA LEU A 200 2.76 -37.28 3.29
C LEU A 200 2.82 -38.74 3.78
N PRO A 201 1.85 -39.60 3.41
CA PRO A 201 1.79 -40.99 3.87
C PRO A 201 3.07 -41.78 3.61
N ASP A 202 3.72 -41.52 2.47
CA ASP A 202 4.89 -42.25 2.00
C ASP A 202 6.23 -41.55 2.33
N GLN A 203 6.19 -40.40 3.03
CA GLN A 203 7.38 -39.60 3.34
C GLN A 203 7.29 -39.02 4.76
N PRO A 204 7.84 -39.72 5.77
CA PRO A 204 7.61 -39.42 7.19
C PRO A 204 8.16 -38.06 7.68
N ASN A 205 8.95 -37.35 6.87
CA ASN A 205 9.51 -36.03 7.18
C ASN A 205 9.08 -34.95 6.18
N SER A 206 8.07 -35.24 5.36
CA SER A 206 7.56 -34.31 4.36
C SER A 206 6.11 -33.96 4.65
N SER A 207 5.76 -32.70 4.47
CA SER A 207 4.38 -32.22 4.53
C SER A 207 3.99 -31.57 3.21
N SER A 208 2.70 -31.56 2.90
CA SER A 208 2.18 -30.92 1.69
C SER A 208 0.77 -30.41 1.92
N THR A 209 0.42 -29.30 1.29
CA THR A 209 -0.95 -28.81 1.26
C THR A 209 -1.81 -29.56 0.24
N GLN A 210 -1.20 -30.23 -0.75
CA GLN A 210 -1.90 -30.82 -1.90
C GLN A 210 -2.98 -31.85 -1.55
N ARG A 211 -2.83 -32.52 -0.40
CA ARG A 211 -3.75 -33.55 0.11
C ARG A 211 -4.47 -33.11 1.39
N SER A 212 -4.37 -31.83 1.72
CA SER A 212 -4.99 -31.27 2.92
C SER A 212 -6.42 -30.87 2.63
N GLU A 213 -7.32 -31.24 3.55
CA GLU A 213 -8.72 -30.81 3.56
C GLU A 213 -8.97 -29.69 4.59
N THR A 214 -7.91 -29.28 5.29
CA THR A 214 -7.95 -28.32 6.40
C THR A 214 -7.33 -26.99 5.98
N GLY A 215 -8.01 -25.90 6.29
CA GLY A 215 -7.59 -24.56 5.91
C GLY A 215 -8.48 -23.50 6.52
N LEU A 216 -8.33 -22.28 6.04
CA LEU A 216 -9.16 -21.13 6.39
C LEU A 216 -9.43 -20.32 5.13
N ARG A 217 -10.70 -19.99 4.91
CA ARG A 217 -11.12 -19.08 3.85
C ARG A 217 -12.13 -18.10 4.43
N LEU A 218 -11.89 -16.82 4.16
CA LEU A 218 -12.75 -15.72 4.56
C LEU A 218 -13.06 -14.87 3.33
N TRP A 219 -14.34 -14.70 3.04
CA TRP A 219 -14.79 -13.88 1.92
C TRP A 219 -16.09 -13.17 2.22
N VAL A 220 -16.35 -12.09 1.50
CA VAL A 220 -17.65 -11.40 1.50
C VAL A 220 -18.33 -11.67 0.18
N GLU A 221 -19.62 -12.02 0.22
CA GLU A 221 -20.43 -12.17 -0.98
C GLU A 221 -21.70 -11.33 -0.92
N THR A 222 -22.17 -10.94 -2.10
CA THR A 222 -23.43 -10.24 -2.27
C THR A 222 -24.57 -11.24 -2.15
N LEU A 223 -25.54 -10.96 -1.30
CA LEU A 223 -26.81 -11.68 -1.30
C LEU A 223 -27.63 -11.18 -2.50
N GLU A 224 -28.06 -12.10 -3.38
CA GLU A 224 -28.94 -11.77 -4.49
C GLU A 224 -30.18 -10.99 -4.00
N ARG A 225 -30.59 -10.00 -4.81
CA ARG A 225 -31.62 -9.02 -4.46
C ARG A 225 -33.03 -9.61 -4.54
#